data_AF-A0A357A945-F1
#
_entry.id   AF-A0A357A945-F1
#
_cell.length_a   1.000
_cell.length_b   1.000
_cell.length_c   1.000
_cell.angle_alpha   90.00
_cell.angle_beta   90.00
_cell.angle_gamma   90.00
#
_symmetry.space_group_name_H-M   'P 1'
#
loop_
_entity.id
_entity.type
_entity.pdbx_description
1 polymer ?
#
loop_
_entity_poly.entity_id
_entity_poly.type
_entity_poly.pdbx_seq_one_letter_code
_entity_poly.pdbx_strand_id
1 'polypeptide(L)'
;MNTLTSSLEYNRLQMLSFVEHLEIQYPQASPYEIANELRRYTRKSYTSSLFRWAILSDVEYIDNRLDTTILLCGQNTDLAHFIASLSDQIQLPGLGSWFNFTTSWTAKHSSWSGDLAQAVLDFRARKFPTIYKALEADASELDLVANVAAFRVGYIVNKRTDPGILRFRKPRYGLKISEAVLAYDRGVYSGQVREFIIEGLNGKIEKNKIVNPGEVEAKIRKSIVEFLAFMQLYQLGVKIKNLSKVKENYRTLSHMTHHDITPEQEAGEDDVRIATLYFFNYLVQEGKLDPVQIYFMHDLWNGGI
;
A
#
# COMPACT_ATOMS: atom_id res chain seq x y z
N MET A 1 8.03 32.46 8.29
CA MET A 1 7.96 30.99 8.09
C MET A 1 7.68 30.34 9.42
N ASN A 2 6.72 29.42 9.48
CA ASN A 2 6.32 28.74 10.71
C ASN A 2 7.39 27.70 11.10
N THR A 3 7.81 27.66 12.36
CA THR A 3 8.90 26.80 12.86
C THR A 3 8.63 25.31 12.64
N LEU A 4 7.35 24.92 12.65
CA LEU A 4 6.92 23.54 12.38
C LEU A 4 7.18 23.13 10.93
N THR A 5 6.85 24.00 9.97
CA THR A 5 7.11 23.76 8.53
C THR A 5 8.61 23.59 8.27
N SER A 6 9.45 24.43 8.88
CA SER A 6 10.91 24.29 8.75
C SER A 6 11.45 22.98 9.34
N SER A 7 10.81 22.42 10.37
CA SER A 7 11.24 21.13 10.94
C SER A 7 10.89 19.94 10.04
N LEU A 8 9.72 19.94 9.41
CA LEU A 8 9.29 18.87 8.50
C LEU A 8 10.09 18.89 7.19
N GLU A 9 10.41 20.08 6.68
CA GLU A 9 11.29 20.24 5.52
C GLU A 9 12.72 19.78 5.84
N TYR A 10 13.23 20.11 7.04
CA TYR A 10 14.52 19.63 7.51
C TYR A 10 14.56 18.10 7.59
N ASN A 11 13.53 17.47 8.17
CA ASN A 11 13.42 16.01 8.23
C ASN A 11 13.39 15.38 6.83
N ARG A 12 12.68 15.98 5.87
CA ARG A 12 12.70 15.53 4.46
C ARG A 12 14.12 15.57 3.88
N LEU A 13 14.86 16.66 4.09
CA LEU A 13 16.23 16.80 3.59
C LEU A 13 17.19 15.79 4.24
N GLN A 14 17.06 15.54 5.54
CA GLN A 14 17.83 14.52 6.25
C GLN A 14 17.54 13.12 5.70
N MET A 15 16.26 12.81 5.47
CA MET A 15 15.86 11.55 4.86
C MET A 15 16.44 11.38 3.45
N LEU A 16 16.30 12.39 2.58
CA LEU A 16 16.83 12.32 1.22
C LEU A 16 18.34 12.12 1.20
N SER A 17 19.07 12.86 2.05
CA SER A 17 20.52 12.68 2.19
C SER A 17 20.88 11.27 2.66
N PHE A 18 20.10 10.68 3.57
CA PHE A 18 20.31 9.32 4.03
C PHE A 18 20.07 8.28 2.93
N VAL A 19 18.98 8.42 2.16
CA VAL A 19 18.67 7.54 1.02
C VAL A 19 19.76 7.62 -0.04
N GLU A 20 20.17 8.83 -0.43
CA GLU A 20 21.24 9.06 -1.40
C GLU A 20 22.57 8.45 -0.94
N HIS A 21 22.88 8.58 0.35
CA HIS A 21 24.07 7.95 0.92
C HIS A 21 24.05 6.43 0.78
N LEU A 22 22.92 5.77 1.10
CA LEU A 22 22.79 4.32 0.91
C LEU A 22 22.91 3.91 -0.56
N GLU A 23 22.31 4.67 -1.48
CA GLU A 23 22.39 4.40 -2.92
C GLU A 23 23.80 4.61 -3.49
N ILE A 24 24.60 5.50 -2.91
CA ILE A 24 26.01 5.70 -3.24
C ILE A 24 26.88 4.59 -2.64
N GLN A 25 26.60 4.20 -1.40
CA GLN A 25 27.33 3.14 -0.69
C GLN A 25 27.12 1.77 -1.34
N TYR A 26 25.91 1.50 -1.85
CA TYR A 26 25.53 0.25 -2.48
C TYR A 26 25.12 0.43 -3.95
N PRO A 27 26.04 0.82 -4.84
CA PRO A 27 25.71 1.20 -6.23
C PRO A 27 25.22 0.02 -7.09
N GLN A 28 25.37 -1.21 -6.60
CA GLN A 28 24.92 -2.44 -7.27
C GLN A 28 23.59 -2.98 -6.73
N ALA A 29 23.11 -2.43 -5.61
CA ALA A 29 21.83 -2.81 -5.02
C ALA A 29 20.69 -2.34 -5.91
N SER A 30 19.70 -3.21 -6.07
CA SER A 30 18.42 -2.86 -6.67
C SER A 30 17.63 -1.93 -5.75
N PRO A 31 16.65 -1.17 -6.27
CA PRO A 31 15.75 -0.38 -5.44
C PRO A 31 15.00 -1.23 -4.41
N TYR A 32 14.73 -2.50 -4.70
CA TYR A 32 14.12 -3.42 -3.73
C TYR A 32 15.04 -3.64 -2.52
N GLU A 33 16.33 -3.87 -2.75
CA GLU A 33 17.32 -4.02 -1.68
C GLU A 33 17.48 -2.71 -0.88
N ILE A 34 17.54 -1.56 -1.56
CA ILE A 34 17.63 -0.25 -0.88
C ILE A 34 16.37 0.03 -0.04
N ALA A 35 15.16 -0.23 -0.56
CA ALA A 35 13.92 0.00 0.18
C ALA A 35 13.83 -0.87 1.44
N ASN A 36 14.29 -2.12 1.35
CA ASN A 36 14.36 -3.02 2.50
C ASN A 36 15.45 -2.64 3.50
N GLU A 37 16.58 -2.13 3.03
CA GLU A 37 17.63 -1.60 3.91
C GLU A 37 17.13 -0.37 4.68
N LEU A 38 16.43 0.57 4.02
CA LEU A 38 15.81 1.73 4.66
C LEU A 38 14.84 1.32 5.78
N ARG A 39 14.08 0.23 5.58
CA ARG A 39 13.10 -0.27 6.55
C ARG A 39 13.73 -0.62 7.91
N ARG A 40 15.02 -0.98 7.95
CA ARG A 40 15.77 -1.28 9.19
C ARG A 40 15.89 -0.08 10.12
N TYR A 41 15.72 1.13 9.60
CA TYR A 41 15.90 2.40 10.29
C TYR A 41 14.55 3.07 10.67
N THR A 42 13.44 2.32 10.61
CA THR A 42 12.07 2.80 10.85
C THR A 42 11.54 2.36 12.22
N ARG A 43 10.52 1.50 12.28
CA ARG A 43 9.95 0.92 13.51
C ARG A 43 10.28 -0.56 13.59
N LYS A 44 10.53 -1.05 14.80
CA LYS A 44 10.79 -2.48 15.05
C LYS A 44 9.64 -3.37 14.54
N SER A 45 8.39 -2.91 14.68
CA SER A 45 7.19 -3.62 14.18
C SER A 45 7.26 -3.91 12.69
N TYR A 46 7.85 -3.02 11.88
CA TYR A 46 8.00 -3.19 10.42
C TYR A 46 9.10 -4.17 10.01
N THR A 47 9.80 -4.79 10.95
CA THR A 47 10.83 -5.83 10.70
C THR A 47 10.47 -7.19 11.31
N SER A 48 9.21 -7.34 11.74
CA SER A 48 8.72 -8.58 12.34
C SER A 48 8.79 -9.75 11.36
N SER A 49 8.74 -10.98 11.88
CA SER A 49 8.78 -12.19 11.06
C SER A 49 7.68 -12.18 9.99
N LEU A 50 6.47 -11.74 10.33
CA LEU A 50 5.35 -11.61 9.37
C LEU A 50 5.75 -10.73 8.18
N PHE A 51 6.39 -9.59 8.44
CA PHE A 51 6.88 -8.71 7.37
C PHE A 51 7.97 -9.37 6.55
N ARG A 52 8.98 -9.98 7.17
CA ARG A 52 10.05 -10.68 6.44
C ARG A 52 9.51 -11.72 5.45
N TRP A 53 8.46 -12.44 5.84
CA TRP A 53 7.73 -13.35 4.96
C TRP A 53 7.02 -12.63 3.82
N ALA A 54 6.33 -11.53 4.12
CA ALA A 54 5.57 -10.76 3.14
C ALA A 54 6.42 -10.12 2.04
N ILE A 55 7.58 -9.57 2.41
CA ILE A 55 8.50 -8.95 1.46
C ILE A 55 9.54 -9.92 0.91
N LEU A 56 9.64 -11.16 1.43
CA LEU A 56 10.66 -12.15 1.08
C LEU A 56 12.11 -11.66 1.31
N SER A 57 12.34 -10.93 2.40
CA SER A 57 13.65 -10.40 2.78
C SER A 57 13.91 -10.56 4.28
N ASP A 58 15.14 -10.92 4.64
CA ASP A 58 15.56 -11.03 6.04
C ASP A 58 16.09 -9.68 6.52
N VAL A 59 15.17 -8.85 7.01
CA VAL A 59 15.43 -7.47 7.43
C VAL A 59 15.45 -7.40 8.96
N GLU A 60 16.60 -7.05 9.54
CA GLU A 60 16.74 -6.83 10.98
C GLU A 60 16.73 -5.35 11.33
N TYR A 61 15.95 -4.98 12.35
CA TYR A 61 15.90 -3.63 12.91
C TYR A 61 17.27 -3.16 13.43
N ILE A 62 17.64 -1.93 13.08
CA ILE A 62 18.86 -1.25 13.58
C ILE A 62 18.47 -0.14 14.56
N ASP A 63 17.76 0.88 14.10
CA ASP A 63 17.35 2.05 14.90
C ASP A 63 16.09 2.72 14.32
N ASN A 64 15.66 3.85 14.89
CA ASN A 64 14.45 4.58 14.52
C ASN A 64 14.71 5.98 13.95
N ARG A 65 15.86 6.24 13.33
CA ARG A 65 16.17 7.58 12.79
C ARG A 65 15.22 8.05 11.69
N LEU A 66 14.50 7.13 11.03
CA LEU A 66 13.48 7.42 10.02
C LEU A 66 12.05 7.35 10.58
N ASP A 67 11.89 7.20 11.90
CA ASP A 67 10.60 7.26 12.59
C ASP A 67 10.26 8.72 12.95
N THR A 68 9.83 9.47 11.94
CA THR A 68 9.48 10.89 12.07
C THR A 68 8.41 11.28 11.04
N THR A 69 7.93 12.51 11.12
CA THR A 69 7.07 13.11 10.10
C THR A 69 7.89 13.98 9.16
N ILE A 70 7.59 13.88 7.86
CA ILE A 70 8.15 14.72 6.81
C ILE A 70 7.05 15.42 6.04
N LEU A 71 7.40 16.45 5.27
CA LEU A 71 6.48 17.11 4.34
C LEU A 71 6.74 16.58 2.93
N LEU A 72 5.74 15.97 2.29
CA LEU A 72 5.81 15.59 0.86
C LEU A 72 4.58 16.12 0.11
N CYS A 73 4.78 16.75 -1.05
CA CYS A 73 3.70 17.38 -1.85
C CYS A 73 2.86 18.39 -1.05
N GLY A 74 3.45 19.00 -0.01
CA GLY A 74 2.75 19.88 0.93
C GLY A 74 1.90 19.17 1.99
N GLN A 75 2.00 17.84 2.12
CA GLN A 75 1.28 17.06 3.13
C GLN A 75 2.22 16.45 4.17
N ASN A 76 1.76 16.43 5.42
CA ASN A 76 2.46 15.73 6.49
C ASN A 76 2.37 14.22 6.21
N THR A 77 3.50 13.54 6.25
CA THR A 77 3.63 12.13 5.90
C THR A 77 4.40 11.41 7.01
N ASP A 78 3.87 10.29 7.50
CA ASP A 78 4.63 9.39 8.36
C ASP A 78 5.75 8.72 7.55
N LEU A 79 7.01 9.03 7.86
CA LEU A 79 8.15 8.54 7.10
C LEU A 79 8.38 7.04 7.32
N ALA A 80 8.21 6.54 8.55
CA ALA A 80 8.41 5.14 8.84
C ALA A 80 7.36 4.29 8.12
N HIS A 81 6.10 4.74 8.14
CA HIS A 81 5.03 4.13 7.37
C HIS A 81 5.34 4.18 5.87
N PHE A 82 5.65 5.37 5.33
CA PHE A 82 5.98 5.54 3.91
C PHE A 82 7.07 4.58 3.41
N ILE A 83 8.17 4.41 4.16
CA ILE A 83 9.26 3.51 3.78
C ILE A 83 8.79 2.05 3.82
N ALA A 84 8.05 1.66 4.86
CA ALA A 84 7.50 0.32 4.97
C ALA A 84 6.55 0.04 3.79
N SER A 85 5.58 0.91 3.54
CA SER A 85 4.68 0.83 2.39
C SER A 85 5.43 0.84 1.06
N LEU A 86 6.49 1.64 0.91
CA LEU A 86 7.25 1.74 -0.34
C LEU A 86 7.94 0.42 -0.64
N SER A 87 8.59 -0.18 0.36
CA SER A 87 9.27 -1.48 0.19
C SER A 87 8.32 -2.58 -0.25
N ASP A 88 7.04 -2.49 0.14
CA ASP A 88 5.99 -3.39 -0.31
C ASP A 88 5.60 -3.18 -1.80
N GLN A 89 5.82 -1.99 -2.35
CA GLN A 89 5.51 -1.65 -3.75
C GLN A 89 6.66 -1.97 -4.72
N ILE A 90 7.91 -2.10 -4.26
CA ILE A 90 9.05 -2.28 -5.17
C ILE A 90 9.11 -3.72 -5.70
N GLN A 91 9.23 -3.86 -7.02
CA GLN A 91 9.32 -5.16 -7.68
C GLN A 91 10.65 -5.88 -7.39
N LEU A 92 10.55 -7.18 -7.13
CA LEU A 92 11.71 -8.07 -6.96
C LEU A 92 12.61 -8.05 -8.21
N PRO A 93 13.94 -8.02 -8.04
CA PRO A 93 14.88 -8.01 -9.14
C PRO A 93 15.02 -9.39 -9.82
N GLY A 94 15.45 -9.39 -11.09
CA GLY A 94 15.89 -10.59 -11.80
C GLY A 94 14.83 -11.71 -11.88
N LEU A 95 15.24 -12.95 -11.57
CA LEU A 95 14.33 -14.10 -11.54
C LEU A 95 13.29 -14.01 -10.40
N GLY A 96 13.53 -13.17 -9.38
CA GLY A 96 12.57 -12.86 -8.34
C GLY A 96 11.31 -12.18 -8.87
N SER A 97 11.38 -11.48 -10.00
CA SER A 97 10.23 -10.80 -10.60
C SER A 97 9.07 -11.74 -10.98
N TRP A 98 9.35 -13.03 -11.20
CA TRP A 98 8.32 -14.06 -11.41
C TRP A 98 7.43 -14.27 -10.17
N PHE A 99 7.93 -13.89 -8.99
CA PHE A 99 7.23 -13.98 -7.71
C PHE A 99 6.57 -12.65 -7.29
N ASN A 100 6.62 -11.60 -8.12
CA ASN A 100 5.97 -10.32 -7.82
C ASN A 100 4.46 -10.47 -7.58
N PHE A 101 3.80 -11.45 -8.19
CA PHE A 101 2.40 -11.76 -7.90
C PHE A 101 2.20 -12.15 -6.43
N THR A 102 3.12 -12.95 -5.87
CA THR A 102 3.02 -13.41 -4.47
C THR A 102 3.34 -12.32 -3.46
N THR A 103 4.32 -11.46 -3.74
CA THR A 103 4.58 -10.28 -2.91
C THR A 103 3.48 -9.22 -3.08
N SER A 104 2.85 -9.09 -4.25
CA SER A 104 1.72 -8.16 -4.42
C SER A 104 0.50 -8.51 -3.57
N TRP A 105 0.36 -9.79 -3.18
CA TRP A 105 -0.70 -10.25 -2.28
C TRP A 105 -0.28 -10.15 -0.81
N THR A 106 0.94 -10.58 -0.50
CA THR A 106 1.43 -10.68 0.88
C THR A 106 2.05 -9.40 1.39
N ALA A 107 2.78 -8.63 0.58
CA ALA A 107 3.36 -7.35 0.95
C ALA A 107 2.31 -6.23 1.13
N LYS A 108 1.00 -6.49 1.10
CA LYS A 108 0.00 -5.45 1.40
C LYS A 108 -0.01 -5.02 2.89
N HIS A 109 0.81 -5.62 3.76
CA HIS A 109 0.79 -5.40 5.21
C HIS A 109 1.08 -3.99 5.68
N SER A 110 1.99 -3.24 5.05
CA SER A 110 2.20 -1.83 5.38
C SER A 110 1.59 -0.92 4.33
N SER A 111 0.63 -1.41 3.54
CA SER A 111 -0.12 -0.61 2.57
C SER A 111 -1.48 -0.22 3.12
N TRP A 112 -2.15 0.73 2.47
CA TRP A 112 -3.51 1.17 2.79
C TRP A 112 -4.50 0.02 3.02
N SER A 113 -4.37 -1.07 2.26
CA SER A 113 -5.28 -2.23 2.43
C SER A 113 -5.00 -3.03 3.70
N GLY A 114 -3.74 -3.07 4.16
CA GLY A 114 -3.33 -3.67 5.43
C GLY A 114 -3.82 -2.86 6.62
N ASP A 115 -3.68 -1.54 6.57
CA ASP A 115 -4.15 -0.61 7.61
C ASP A 115 -5.67 -0.69 7.81
N LEU A 116 -6.42 -0.61 6.72
CA LEU A 116 -7.88 -0.71 6.74
C LEU A 116 -8.35 -2.09 7.23
N ALA A 117 -7.66 -3.16 6.83
CA ALA A 117 -7.97 -4.50 7.31
C ALA A 117 -7.59 -4.69 8.79
N GLN A 118 -6.49 -4.10 9.24
CA GLN A 118 -6.08 -4.12 10.65
C GLN A 118 -7.11 -3.41 11.51
N ALA A 119 -7.62 -2.25 11.07
CA ALA A 119 -8.71 -1.55 11.75
C ALA A 119 -9.96 -2.45 11.92
N VAL A 120 -10.32 -3.20 10.88
CA VAL A 120 -11.43 -4.16 10.93
C VAL A 120 -11.14 -5.28 11.93
N LEU A 121 -9.93 -5.85 11.93
CA LEU A 121 -9.54 -6.90 12.88
C LEU A 121 -9.55 -6.39 14.32
N ASP A 122 -9.02 -5.19 14.56
CA ASP A 122 -8.89 -4.59 15.88
C ASP A 122 -10.25 -4.17 16.47
N PHE A 123 -11.14 -3.66 15.62
CA PHE A 123 -12.53 -3.41 15.99
C PHE A 123 -13.25 -4.71 16.37
N ARG A 124 -13.16 -5.77 15.53
CA ARG A 124 -13.79 -7.07 15.81
C ARG A 124 -13.22 -7.75 17.05
N ALA A 125 -11.94 -7.53 17.34
CA ALA A 125 -11.28 -7.96 18.58
C ALA A 125 -11.65 -7.09 19.80
N ARG A 126 -12.55 -6.11 19.64
CA ARG A 126 -13.04 -5.20 20.69
C ARG A 126 -11.94 -4.35 21.34
N LYS A 127 -10.86 -4.07 20.61
CA LYS A 127 -9.81 -3.13 21.08
C LYS A 127 -10.29 -1.69 21.04
N PHE A 128 -11.22 -1.37 20.13
CA PHE A 128 -11.81 -0.06 19.95
C PHE A 128 -13.33 -0.11 20.13
N PRO A 129 -13.94 0.96 20.65
CA PRO A 129 -15.40 1.01 20.88
C PRO A 129 -16.21 1.14 19.59
N THR A 130 -15.62 1.68 18.52
CA THR A 130 -16.25 1.84 17.21
C THR A 130 -15.23 1.59 16.11
N ILE A 131 -15.70 1.19 14.92
CA ILE A 131 -14.82 1.00 13.77
C ILE A 131 -14.11 2.28 13.34
N TYR A 132 -14.76 3.44 13.46
CA TYR A 132 -14.13 4.72 13.15
C TYR A 132 -12.93 5.02 14.06
N LYS A 133 -12.99 4.61 15.34
CA LYS A 133 -11.85 4.75 16.25
C LYS A 133 -10.70 3.81 15.89
N ALA A 134 -11.00 2.61 15.39
CA ALA A 134 -9.99 1.72 14.85
C ALA A 134 -9.37 2.30 13.56
N LEU A 135 -10.19 2.83 12.64
CA LEU A 135 -9.72 3.46 11.40
C LEU A 135 -8.86 4.70 11.67
N GLU A 136 -9.24 5.56 12.61
CA GLU A 136 -8.42 6.71 13.03
C GLU A 136 -7.06 6.29 13.60
N ALA A 137 -6.99 5.12 14.25
CA ALA A 137 -5.77 4.62 14.90
C ALA A 137 -4.85 3.86 13.93
N ASP A 138 -5.42 3.00 13.08
CA ASP A 138 -4.67 2.09 12.22
C ASP A 138 -4.53 2.59 10.77
N ALA A 139 -5.42 3.49 10.32
CA ALA A 139 -5.43 4.09 8.98
C ALA A 139 -5.55 5.62 9.07
N SER A 140 -4.72 6.23 9.90
CA SER A 140 -4.73 7.67 10.16
C SER A 140 -4.49 8.49 8.88
N GLU A 141 -4.83 9.79 8.88
CA GLU A 141 -4.56 10.65 7.72
C GLU A 141 -3.08 10.64 7.30
N LEU A 142 -2.15 10.62 8.28
CA LEU A 142 -0.70 10.54 8.02
C LEU A 142 -0.31 9.24 7.30
N ASP A 143 -0.91 8.11 7.69
CA ASP A 143 -0.67 6.80 7.08
C ASP A 143 -1.30 6.73 5.69
N LEU A 144 -2.52 7.26 5.50
CA LEU A 144 -3.15 7.34 4.18
C LEU A 144 -2.35 8.20 3.20
N VAL A 145 -1.79 9.32 3.67
CA VAL A 145 -0.86 10.14 2.86
C VAL A 145 0.40 9.35 2.51
N ALA A 146 1.00 8.68 3.49
CA ALA A 146 2.19 7.85 3.30
C ALA A 146 1.94 6.72 2.30
N ASN A 147 0.77 6.10 2.33
CA ASN A 147 0.36 5.04 1.41
C ASN A 147 0.22 5.51 -0.04
N VAL A 148 -0.43 6.67 -0.26
CA VAL A 148 -0.52 7.27 -1.60
C VAL A 148 0.88 7.62 -2.11
N ALA A 149 1.70 8.24 -1.27
CA ALA A 149 3.07 8.59 -1.61
C ALA A 149 3.90 7.35 -1.97
N ALA A 150 3.84 6.30 -1.16
CA ALA A 150 4.57 5.06 -1.37
C ALA A 150 4.18 4.36 -2.68
N PHE A 151 2.88 4.30 -2.99
CA PHE A 151 2.40 3.77 -4.27
C PHE A 151 2.95 4.58 -5.45
N ARG A 152 2.86 5.91 -5.40
CA ARG A 152 3.31 6.77 -6.51
C ARG A 152 4.82 6.73 -6.69
N VAL A 153 5.60 6.80 -5.62
CA VAL A 153 7.07 6.66 -5.66
C VAL A 153 7.43 5.27 -6.18
N GLY A 154 6.79 4.21 -5.66
CA GLY A 154 7.01 2.85 -6.12
C GLY A 154 6.70 2.66 -7.61
N TYR A 155 5.62 3.28 -8.12
CA TYR A 155 5.29 3.28 -9.54
C TYR A 155 6.39 3.94 -10.39
N ILE A 156 6.93 5.08 -9.95
CA ILE A 156 8.03 5.79 -10.64
C ILE A 156 9.31 4.94 -10.66
N VAL A 157 9.67 4.33 -9.53
CA VAL A 157 10.85 3.44 -9.40
C VAL A 157 10.71 2.20 -10.29
N ASN A 158 9.53 1.58 -10.31
CA ASN A 158 9.28 0.36 -11.06
C ASN A 158 9.13 0.57 -12.57
N LYS A 159 8.94 1.82 -13.04
CA LYS A 159 8.79 2.12 -14.46
C LYS A 159 10.06 1.73 -15.22
N ARG A 160 9.99 0.63 -15.97
CA ARG A 160 11.12 0.15 -16.79
C ARG A 160 11.44 1.17 -17.88
N THR A 161 12.70 1.58 -17.97
CA THR A 161 13.17 2.58 -18.96
C THR A 161 13.72 1.95 -20.24
N ASP A 162 13.74 0.62 -20.39
CA ASP A 162 14.30 -0.03 -21.57
C ASP A 162 13.58 -1.37 -21.90
N PRO A 163 13.05 -1.57 -23.12
CA PRO A 163 12.65 -2.89 -23.62
C PRO A 163 13.90 -3.72 -23.94
N GLY A 164 14.53 -4.26 -22.90
CA GLY A 164 15.77 -5.04 -23.03
C GLY A 164 15.59 -6.28 -23.92
N ILE A 165 16.37 -6.35 -24.99
CA ILE A 165 16.59 -7.55 -25.81
C ILE A 165 17.08 -8.69 -24.89
N LEU A 166 16.41 -9.85 -25.01
CA LEU A 166 16.70 -11.09 -24.29
C LEU A 166 18.19 -11.47 -24.40
N ARG A 167 18.94 -11.35 -23.29
CA ARG A 167 19.72 -12.45 -22.66
C ARG A 167 20.85 -12.03 -21.72
N PHE A 168 21.28 -10.76 -21.64
CA PHE A 168 22.49 -10.43 -20.85
C PHE A 168 22.49 -9.10 -20.07
N ARG A 169 21.34 -8.42 -19.90
CA ARG A 169 21.30 -7.16 -19.12
C ARG A 169 20.39 -7.26 -17.90
N LYS A 170 20.90 -6.79 -16.74
CA LYS A 170 20.10 -6.55 -15.53
C LYS A 170 18.88 -5.68 -15.90
N PRO A 171 17.68 -5.94 -15.36
CA PRO A 171 16.54 -5.05 -15.56
C PRO A 171 16.92 -3.64 -15.09
N ARG A 172 16.71 -2.64 -15.96
CA ARG A 172 16.85 -1.24 -15.59
C ARG A 172 15.54 -0.77 -14.98
N TYR A 173 15.60 -0.48 -13.68
CA TYR A 173 14.56 0.27 -12.98
C TYR A 173 14.46 1.69 -13.56
N GLY A 174 13.42 2.41 -13.18
CA GLY A 174 13.23 3.80 -13.57
C GLY A 174 14.25 4.70 -12.88
N LEU A 175 13.76 5.50 -11.94
CA LEU A 175 14.59 6.35 -11.10
C LEU A 175 15.11 5.59 -9.87
N LYS A 176 16.19 6.10 -9.27
CA LYS A 176 16.56 5.78 -7.88
C LYS A 176 15.43 6.19 -6.92
N ILE A 177 15.43 5.66 -5.69
CA ILE A 177 14.40 5.99 -4.70
C ILE A 177 14.47 7.48 -4.35
N SER A 178 15.67 8.01 -4.10
CA SER A 178 15.88 9.44 -3.83
C SER A 178 15.29 10.34 -4.93
N GLU A 179 15.62 10.03 -6.18
CA GLU A 179 15.15 10.74 -7.37
C GLU A 179 13.63 10.61 -7.56
N ALA A 180 13.05 9.44 -7.29
CA ALA A 180 11.61 9.21 -7.39
C ALA A 180 10.83 9.97 -6.30
N VAL A 181 11.36 10.04 -5.07
CA VAL A 181 10.79 10.86 -4.00
C VAL A 181 10.80 12.34 -4.38
N LEU A 182 11.91 12.84 -4.93
CA LEU A 182 12.01 14.22 -5.42
C LEU A 182 11.04 14.49 -6.58
N ALA A 183 10.88 13.54 -7.50
CA ALA A 183 9.95 13.66 -8.60
C ALA A 183 8.49 13.69 -8.11
N TYR A 184 8.15 12.87 -7.11
CA TYR A 184 6.85 12.89 -6.44
C TYR A 184 6.59 14.24 -5.77
N ASP A 185 7.52 14.72 -4.93
CA ASP A 185 7.39 15.91 -4.08
C ASP A 185 7.23 17.23 -4.86
N ARG A 186 7.69 17.28 -6.12
CA ARG A 186 7.48 18.43 -7.02
C ARG A 186 6.03 18.58 -7.48
N GLY A 187 5.21 17.54 -7.32
CA GLY A 187 3.80 17.56 -7.70
C GLY A 187 2.89 18.23 -6.67
N VAL A 188 1.61 18.36 -7.03
CA VAL A 188 0.55 18.74 -6.08
C VAL A 188 -0.12 17.48 -5.56
N TYR A 189 -0.36 17.38 -4.26
CA TYR A 189 -0.90 16.17 -3.64
C TYR A 189 -2.20 15.68 -4.29
N SER A 190 -3.13 16.58 -4.58
CA SER A 190 -4.39 16.22 -5.26
C SER A 190 -4.17 15.60 -6.63
N GLY A 191 -3.11 15.99 -7.36
CA GLY A 191 -2.72 15.34 -8.61
C GLY A 191 -2.21 13.90 -8.36
N GLN A 192 -1.42 13.70 -7.31
CA GLN A 192 -0.90 12.38 -6.94
C GLN A 192 -2.01 11.41 -6.51
N VAL A 193 -3.02 11.90 -5.78
CA VAL A 193 -4.20 11.09 -5.41
C VAL A 193 -5.00 10.66 -6.64
N ARG A 194 -5.20 11.56 -7.61
CA ARG A 194 -5.91 11.22 -8.86
C ARG A 194 -5.17 10.17 -9.67
N GLU A 195 -3.86 10.31 -9.77
CA GLU A 195 -2.99 9.32 -10.39
C GLU A 195 -2.99 7.98 -9.64
N PHE A 196 -3.05 7.99 -8.30
CA PHE A 196 -3.23 6.79 -7.49
C PHE A 196 -4.57 6.10 -7.79
N ILE A 197 -5.66 6.86 -7.92
CA ILE A 197 -6.97 6.31 -8.29
C ILE A 197 -6.89 5.66 -9.68
N ILE A 198 -6.25 6.32 -10.66
CA ILE A 198 -6.14 5.82 -12.03
C ILE A 198 -5.26 4.56 -12.09
N GLU A 199 -4.01 4.65 -11.65
CA GLU A 199 -3.01 3.59 -11.82
C GLU A 199 -3.16 2.49 -10.77
N GLY A 200 -3.48 2.86 -9.53
CA GLY A 200 -3.61 1.92 -8.40
C GLY A 200 -4.98 1.25 -8.35
N LEU A 201 -6.04 1.99 -8.65
CA LEU A 201 -7.42 1.51 -8.51
C LEU A 201 -8.17 1.31 -9.84
N ASN A 202 -7.50 1.49 -10.99
CA ASN A 202 -8.12 1.44 -12.32
C ASN A 202 -9.30 2.40 -12.47
N GLY A 203 -9.28 3.50 -11.72
CA GLY A 203 -10.29 4.54 -11.81
C GLY A 203 -10.16 5.30 -13.13
N LYS A 204 -11.28 5.82 -13.60
CA LYS A 204 -11.38 6.71 -14.74
C LYS A 204 -11.87 8.05 -14.22
N ILE A 205 -11.13 9.10 -14.52
CA ILE A 205 -11.46 10.45 -14.07
C ILE A 205 -11.73 11.33 -15.29
N GLU A 206 -12.92 11.89 -15.37
CA GLU A 206 -13.30 12.89 -16.37
C GLU A 206 -13.65 14.20 -15.68
N LYS A 207 -12.96 15.29 -16.05
CA LYS A 207 -13.02 16.57 -15.33
C LYS A 207 -12.75 16.35 -13.85
N ASN A 208 -13.72 16.54 -12.95
CA ASN A 208 -13.57 16.32 -11.51
C ASN A 208 -14.37 15.12 -10.99
N LYS A 209 -14.77 14.18 -11.86
CA LYS A 209 -15.60 13.04 -11.45
C LYS A 209 -14.89 11.72 -11.72
N ILE A 210 -15.01 10.80 -10.77
CA ILE A 210 -14.74 9.38 -11.03
C ILE A 210 -15.92 8.84 -11.82
N VAL A 211 -15.69 8.35 -13.04
CA VAL A 211 -16.79 7.87 -13.92
C VAL A 211 -17.15 6.41 -13.69
N ASN A 212 -16.27 5.63 -13.06
CA ASN A 212 -16.49 4.24 -12.65
C ASN A 212 -16.34 4.04 -11.13
N PRO A 213 -17.07 4.80 -10.28
CA PRO A 213 -16.84 4.78 -8.83
C PRO A 213 -17.07 3.40 -8.20
N GLY A 214 -18.05 2.62 -8.69
CA GLY A 214 -18.30 1.27 -8.21
C GLY A 214 -17.14 0.30 -8.47
N GLU A 215 -16.41 0.45 -9.58
CA GLU A 215 -15.22 -0.39 -9.86
C GLU A 215 -14.05 -0.04 -8.92
N VAL A 216 -13.86 1.25 -8.64
CA VAL A 216 -12.84 1.74 -7.71
C VAL A 216 -13.15 1.22 -6.29
N GLU A 217 -14.38 1.38 -5.84
CA GLU A 217 -14.85 0.88 -4.54
C GLU A 217 -14.68 -0.64 -4.44
N ALA A 218 -15.11 -1.40 -5.45
CA ALA A 218 -14.97 -2.85 -5.47
C ALA A 218 -13.50 -3.30 -5.38
N LYS A 219 -12.57 -2.56 -6.00
CA LYS A 219 -11.14 -2.87 -5.94
C LYS A 219 -10.53 -2.57 -4.56
N ILE A 220 -10.96 -1.50 -3.90
CA ILE A 220 -10.59 -1.21 -2.50
C ILE A 220 -11.09 -2.35 -1.61
N ARG A 221 -12.39 -2.65 -1.68
CA ARG A 221 -13.05 -3.69 -0.88
C ARG A 221 -12.36 -5.05 -1.06
N LYS A 222 -12.13 -5.45 -2.31
CA LYS A 222 -11.43 -6.68 -2.65
C LYS A 222 -10.05 -6.76 -1.98
N SER A 223 -9.30 -5.67 -2.00
CA SER A 223 -7.95 -5.66 -1.41
C SER A 223 -7.97 -5.82 0.12
N ILE A 224 -8.96 -5.23 0.80
CA ILE A 224 -9.17 -5.41 2.25
C ILE A 224 -9.52 -6.88 2.55
N VAL A 225 -10.46 -7.46 1.80
CA VAL A 225 -10.89 -8.86 1.97
C VAL A 225 -9.74 -9.84 1.71
N GLU A 226 -8.96 -9.63 0.65
CA GLU A 226 -7.78 -10.44 0.33
C GLU A 226 -6.77 -10.45 1.50
N PHE A 227 -6.61 -9.32 2.17
CA PHE A 227 -5.71 -9.20 3.31
C PHE A 227 -6.25 -9.89 4.56
N LEU A 228 -7.55 -9.71 4.88
CA LEU A 228 -8.20 -10.40 5.98
C LEU A 228 -8.09 -11.93 5.83
N ALA A 229 -8.31 -12.44 4.61
CA ALA A 229 -8.14 -13.85 4.28
C ALA A 229 -6.69 -14.32 4.47
N PHE A 230 -5.70 -13.52 4.05
CA PHE A 230 -4.30 -13.81 4.30
C PHE A 230 -3.99 -13.94 5.80
N MET A 231 -4.47 -12.99 6.62
CA MET A 231 -4.25 -13.00 8.06
C MET A 231 -4.86 -14.24 8.74
N GLN A 232 -6.04 -14.68 8.30
CA GLN A 232 -6.65 -15.92 8.77
C GLN A 232 -5.78 -17.14 8.43
N LEU A 233 -5.27 -17.24 7.20
CA LEU A 233 -4.38 -18.34 6.80
C LEU A 233 -3.08 -18.36 7.61
N TYR A 234 -2.50 -17.18 7.87
CA TYR A 234 -1.31 -17.04 8.70
C TYR A 234 -1.56 -17.52 10.14
N GLN A 235 -2.67 -17.12 10.75
CA GLN A 235 -3.08 -17.54 12.11
C GLN A 235 -3.32 -19.05 12.21
N LEU A 236 -3.86 -19.68 11.17
CA LEU A 236 -4.08 -21.14 11.12
C LEU A 236 -2.78 -21.95 11.02
N GLY A 237 -1.61 -21.31 11.07
CA GLY A 237 -0.32 -21.98 11.06
C GLY A 237 -0.07 -22.73 9.76
N VAL A 238 -0.79 -22.39 8.68
CA VAL A 238 -0.51 -22.88 7.33
C VAL A 238 0.87 -22.35 7.00
N LYS A 239 1.90 -23.15 7.30
CA LYS A 239 3.24 -22.94 6.79
C LYS A 239 3.09 -23.08 5.29
N ILE A 240 3.00 -21.94 4.61
CA ILE A 240 3.02 -21.83 3.17
C ILE A 240 4.43 -22.26 2.71
N LYS A 241 4.69 -23.57 2.77
CA LYS A 241 5.95 -24.17 2.31
C LYS A 241 5.93 -24.39 0.80
N ASN A 242 4.77 -24.23 0.16
CA ASN A 242 4.58 -24.56 -1.25
C ASN A 242 3.76 -23.48 -1.95
N LEU A 243 4.44 -22.69 -2.79
CA LEU A 243 3.89 -21.58 -3.57
C LEU A 243 2.77 -22.04 -4.54
N SER A 244 2.77 -23.30 -4.97
CA SER A 244 1.70 -23.91 -5.78
C SER A 244 0.37 -23.99 -5.01
N LYS A 245 0.40 -24.31 -3.72
CA LYS A 245 -0.79 -24.31 -2.86
C LYS A 245 -1.30 -22.90 -2.57
N VAL A 246 -0.45 -21.87 -2.61
CA VAL A 246 -0.90 -20.47 -2.54
C VAL A 246 -1.71 -20.11 -3.77
N LYS A 247 -1.25 -20.52 -4.96
CA LYS A 247 -1.95 -20.27 -6.23
C LYS A 247 -3.28 -21.02 -6.32
N GLU A 248 -3.33 -22.23 -5.77
CA GLU A 248 -4.54 -23.04 -5.70
C GLU A 248 -5.53 -22.49 -4.67
N ASN A 249 -5.07 -22.17 -3.45
CA ASN A 249 -5.86 -21.47 -2.45
C ASN A 249 -6.29 -20.08 -2.92
N TYR A 250 -5.48 -19.39 -3.73
CA TYR A 250 -5.85 -18.12 -4.38
C TYR A 250 -7.00 -18.33 -5.34
N ARG A 251 -7.00 -19.36 -6.19
CA ARG A 251 -8.16 -19.66 -7.04
C ARG A 251 -9.39 -19.91 -6.18
N THR A 252 -9.27 -20.76 -5.16
CA THR A 252 -10.38 -21.06 -4.24
C THR A 252 -10.90 -19.81 -3.51
N LEU A 253 -10.03 -18.93 -3.00
CA LEU A 253 -10.38 -17.70 -2.27
C LEU A 253 -10.85 -16.58 -3.21
N SER A 254 -10.29 -16.47 -4.41
CA SER A 254 -10.71 -15.52 -5.45
C SER A 254 -12.04 -15.90 -6.11
N HIS A 255 -12.46 -17.16 -5.94
CA HIS A 255 -13.75 -17.70 -6.35
C HIS A 255 -14.76 -17.78 -5.21
N MET A 256 -14.40 -17.44 -3.95
CA MET A 256 -15.40 -17.22 -2.90
C MET A 256 -16.22 -16.01 -3.29
N THR A 257 -17.38 -16.28 -3.90
CA THR A 257 -18.45 -15.32 -4.06
C THR A 257 -19.23 -15.22 -2.73
N HIS A 258 -20.02 -14.16 -2.56
CA HIS A 258 -20.80 -13.90 -1.34
C HIS A 258 -21.66 -15.08 -0.81
N HIS A 259 -21.85 -16.14 -1.60
CA HIS A 259 -22.68 -17.29 -1.21
C HIS A 259 -22.01 -18.31 -0.28
N ASP A 260 -20.69 -18.20 -0.03
CA ASP A 260 -19.97 -19.08 0.91
C ASP A 260 -19.76 -18.44 2.30
N ILE A 261 -20.50 -17.36 2.59
CA ILE A 261 -20.33 -16.49 3.75
C ILE A 261 -21.42 -16.82 4.79
N THR A 262 -21.00 -17.13 6.02
CA THR A 262 -21.90 -17.37 7.16
C THR A 262 -22.50 -16.06 7.69
N PRO A 263 -23.64 -16.07 8.43
CA PRO A 263 -24.27 -14.85 8.98
C PRO A 263 -23.37 -13.99 9.88
N GLU A 264 -22.36 -14.58 10.55
CA GLU A 264 -21.34 -13.84 11.31
C GLU A 264 -20.30 -13.16 10.41
N GLN A 265 -20.13 -13.65 9.18
CA GLN A 265 -19.33 -13.01 8.15
C GLN A 265 -20.14 -11.97 7.35
N GLU A 266 -21.49 -12.07 7.28
CA GLU A 266 -22.40 -11.00 6.82
C GLU A 266 -22.36 -9.77 7.73
N ALA A 267 -22.35 -9.95 9.06
CA ALA A 267 -22.05 -8.85 10.01
C ALA A 267 -20.64 -8.25 9.79
N GLY A 268 -19.74 -9.00 9.15
CA GLY A 268 -18.43 -8.55 8.71
C GLY A 268 -18.40 -7.77 7.39
N GLU A 269 -19.50 -7.72 6.63
CA GLU A 269 -19.56 -6.92 5.41
C GLU A 269 -19.70 -5.43 5.71
N ASP A 270 -20.41 -5.07 6.78
CA ASP A 270 -20.59 -3.67 7.17
C ASP A 270 -19.28 -3.01 7.60
N ASP A 271 -18.44 -3.70 8.36
CA ASP A 271 -17.14 -3.17 8.78
C ASP A 271 -16.22 -2.92 7.57
N VAL A 272 -16.14 -3.90 6.67
CA VAL A 272 -15.33 -3.81 5.46
C VAL A 272 -15.87 -2.72 4.54
N ARG A 273 -17.19 -2.57 4.46
CA ARG A 273 -17.86 -1.49 3.73
C ARG A 273 -17.52 -0.12 4.33
N ILE A 274 -17.59 0.03 5.66
CA ILE A 274 -17.21 1.28 6.33
C ILE A 274 -15.75 1.63 6.08
N ALA A 275 -14.83 0.66 6.20
CA ALA A 275 -13.40 0.86 5.90
C ALA A 275 -13.17 1.22 4.42
N THR A 276 -13.90 0.58 3.50
CA THR A 276 -13.86 0.88 2.06
C THR A 276 -14.29 2.32 1.79
N LEU A 277 -15.43 2.74 2.36
CA LEU A 277 -15.97 4.08 2.20
C LEU A 277 -15.10 5.14 2.86
N TYR A 278 -14.50 4.82 4.01
CA TYR A 278 -13.54 5.70 4.69
C TYR A 278 -12.38 6.08 3.76
N PHE A 279 -11.74 5.09 3.13
CA PHE A 279 -10.65 5.35 2.20
C PHE A 279 -11.11 5.97 0.89
N PHE A 280 -12.25 5.53 0.33
CA PHE A 280 -12.79 6.12 -0.89
C PHE A 280 -13.12 7.61 -0.71
N ASN A 281 -13.74 7.98 0.41
CA ASN A 281 -14.06 9.37 0.73
C ASN A 281 -12.79 10.21 0.91
N TYR A 282 -11.77 9.67 1.57
CA TYR A 282 -10.46 10.29 1.65
C TYR A 282 -9.89 10.59 0.25
N LEU A 283 -9.93 9.61 -0.67
CA LEU A 283 -9.44 9.79 -2.03
C LEU A 283 -10.23 10.83 -2.83
N VAL A 284 -11.56 10.88 -2.66
CA VAL A 284 -12.42 11.90 -3.30
C VAL A 284 -12.06 13.29 -2.79
N GLN A 285 -11.97 13.45 -1.47
CA GLN A 285 -11.65 14.72 -0.82
C GLN A 285 -10.25 15.21 -1.24
N GLU A 286 -9.22 14.40 -1.03
CA GLU A 286 -7.83 14.79 -1.29
C GLU A 286 -7.54 14.92 -2.80
N GLY A 287 -8.25 14.15 -3.63
CA GLY A 287 -8.20 14.27 -5.09
C GLY A 287 -8.90 15.51 -5.64
N LYS A 288 -9.57 16.31 -4.79
CA LYS A 288 -10.44 17.44 -5.17
C LYS A 288 -11.45 17.04 -6.24
N LEU A 289 -12.09 15.89 -6.02
CA LEU A 289 -13.10 15.31 -6.89
C LEU A 289 -14.48 15.68 -6.37
N ASP A 290 -15.45 15.79 -7.28
CA ASP A 290 -16.84 16.02 -6.94
C ASP A 290 -17.34 14.84 -6.09
N PRO A 291 -18.14 15.10 -5.04
CA PRO A 291 -18.74 14.04 -4.24
C PRO A 291 -19.52 13.08 -5.12
N VAL A 292 -19.28 11.78 -4.93
CA VAL A 292 -19.99 10.73 -5.63
C VAL A 292 -21.09 10.22 -4.72
N GLN A 293 -22.34 10.25 -5.18
CA GLN A 293 -23.38 9.42 -4.58
C GLN A 293 -23.08 7.97 -4.97
N ILE A 294 -22.49 7.23 -4.04
CA ILE A 294 -22.39 5.78 -4.16
C ILE A 294 -23.81 5.25 -3.92
N TYR A 295 -24.55 5.03 -5.00
CA TYR A 295 -25.70 4.15 -4.94
C TYR A 295 -25.12 2.77 -4.68
N PHE A 296 -25.37 2.21 -3.49
CA PHE A 296 -25.13 0.80 -3.25
C PHE A 296 -25.87 0.06 -4.36
N MET A 297 -25.12 -0.47 -5.33
CA MET A 297 -25.71 -1.27 -6.39
C MET A 297 -26.23 -2.55 -5.75
N HIS A 298 -27.49 -2.51 -5.34
CA HIS A 298 -28.35 -3.68 -5.24
C HIS A 298 -28.55 -4.35 -6.61
N ASP A 299 -28.07 -3.76 -7.71
CA ASP A 299 -28.44 -4.11 -9.09
C ASP A 299 -27.33 -4.75 -9.94
N LEU A 300 -26.25 -5.29 -9.35
CA LEU A 300 -25.48 -6.37 -10.02
C LEU A 300 -25.92 -7.76 -9.57
N TRP A 301 -27.03 -7.85 -8.83
CA TRP A 301 -27.55 -9.08 -8.24
C TRP A 301 -28.77 -9.68 -8.95
N ASN A 302 -29.30 -9.07 -10.02
CA ASN A 302 -30.47 -9.57 -10.75
C ASN A 302 -30.37 -9.47 -12.27
N GLY A 303 -29.41 -10.20 -12.85
CA GLY A 303 -29.39 -10.51 -14.29
C GLY A 303 -28.23 -11.47 -14.56
N GLY A 304 -28.38 -12.79 -14.53
CA GLY A 304 -29.43 -13.56 -15.17
C GLY A 304 -28.88 -14.14 -16.47
N ILE A 305 -28.05 -15.20 -16.36
CA ILE A 305 -28.11 -16.49 -17.08
C ILE A 305 -27.51 -17.55 -16.16
#